data_AF-A0A061D7Q5-F1
#
_entry.id   AF-A0A061D7Q5-F1
#
_cell.length_a   1.000
_cell.length_b   1.000
_cell.length_c   1.000
_cell.angle_alpha   90.00
_cell.angle_beta   90.00
_cell.angle_gamma   90.00
#
_symmetry.space_group_name_H-M   'P 1'
#
loop_
_entity.id
_entity.type
_entity.pdbx_description
1 polymer ?
#
loop_
_entity_poly.entity_id
_entity_poly.type
_entity_poly.pdbx_seq_one_letter_code
_entity_poly.pdbx_strand_id
1 'polypeptide(L)'
;MESLLIDYPLRPIFITGLWQCLGGHLRVKTSRGVGIEPTRLRNVLEVTKTANLSTTSTSIGSTSTNADAFITNHLTGDVKFLLFADGLARPDKGVQTVEGFHLSLIRASVTYNNEDGILEVVPTEATQMPPCPAGVTAWKHYSTYAEGMDNGSFTVESHCKEHMKRLLREYAFNEEKGSSMVAPQIGALDAVLYVLWNWVSESGEKAIGSHMYIMNNDEGVCFSHENVKRNFGSMLIPNSLQILEGSLLDYLKSDNMSMPPNIDQIKYKDVDSGSDFDGYESMSDSDDSFDWSAVEPFVEKLKALIAKYQSVVPSINGVFLDDALWVANMNVECTSAREVLLLLKSSTCWQDLEGSQCHLTLYPGIYFRGRLQLRCFLFENELVCVEQIFVNENFGFLAKDAQSLVGSLKSYSPSVMGVLNKGGVRSAIFDVTVSTKNGEIEMLNIYQFGSLPDGLLQLEDVYHFYYTGKSDGLKPLDLADMAVVDGVLVVFVGANSSRLQKHAWCPNDIGNLSFNTHDDLIDYLRFQAQEM
;
A
#
# COMPACT_ATOMS: atom_id res chain seq x y z
N MET A 1 41.90 8.52 15.07
CA MET A 1 40.48 8.14 15.26
C MET A 1 40.39 7.29 16.51
N GLU A 2 39.29 7.40 17.25
CA GLU A 2 39.01 6.65 18.47
C GLU A 2 37.70 5.88 18.32
N SER A 3 37.68 4.65 18.82
CA SER A 3 36.47 3.84 18.89
C SER A 3 35.70 4.13 20.17
N LEU A 4 34.39 4.32 20.04
CA LEU A 4 33.41 4.55 21.07
C LEU A 4 32.44 3.37 21.07
N LEU A 5 32.42 2.59 22.13
CA LEU A 5 31.46 1.51 22.30
C LEU A 5 30.08 2.10 22.64
N ILE A 6 29.04 1.47 22.09
CA ILE A 6 27.65 1.78 22.31
C ILE A 6 27.07 0.69 23.21
N ASP A 7 26.95 1.00 24.49
CA ASP A 7 26.48 0.05 25.51
C ASP A 7 24.95 -0.16 25.49
N TYR A 8 24.22 0.70 24.78
CA TYR A 8 22.75 0.70 24.70
C TYR A 8 22.29 0.93 23.27
N PRO A 9 21.23 0.24 22.79
CA PRO A 9 20.59 0.60 21.54
C PRO A 9 20.26 2.09 21.51
N LEU A 10 20.48 2.70 20.36
CA LEU A 10 20.07 4.05 20.12
C LEU A 10 18.61 4.07 19.68
N ARG A 11 17.96 5.19 19.93
CA ARG A 11 16.63 5.46 19.39
C ARG A 11 16.73 5.88 17.91
N PRO A 12 15.69 5.63 17.12
CA PRO A 12 15.67 5.97 15.68
C PRO A 12 16.01 7.44 15.39
N ILE A 13 15.49 8.36 16.20
CA ILE A 13 15.73 9.80 16.13
C ILE A 13 17.19 10.23 16.34
N PHE A 14 18.08 9.34 16.78
CA PHE A 14 19.52 9.59 16.85
C PHE A 14 20.07 10.05 15.51
N ILE A 15 19.65 9.45 14.39
CA ILE A 15 20.16 9.85 13.06
C ILE A 15 19.78 11.30 12.74
N THR A 16 18.60 11.77 13.17
CA THR A 16 18.21 13.18 13.01
C THR A 16 19.12 14.08 13.82
N GLY A 17 19.36 13.75 15.09
CA GLY A 17 20.26 14.52 15.96
C GLY A 17 21.68 14.56 15.41
N LEU A 18 22.18 13.40 14.98
CA LEU A 18 23.48 13.25 14.37
C LEU A 18 23.60 14.10 13.09
N TRP A 19 22.63 13.99 12.19
CA TRP A 19 22.56 14.77 10.95
C TRP A 19 22.58 16.28 11.22
N GLN A 20 21.77 16.74 12.18
CA GLN A 20 21.71 18.15 12.57
C GLN A 20 23.05 18.66 13.11
N CYS A 21 23.74 17.86 13.92
CA CYS A 21 25.05 18.23 14.46
C CYS A 21 26.15 18.24 13.39
N LEU A 22 26.07 17.35 12.40
CA LEU A 22 27.06 17.23 11.34
C LEU A 22 26.83 18.21 10.18
N GLY A 23 25.62 18.75 10.03
CA GLY A 23 25.29 19.72 8.97
C GLY A 23 25.37 19.16 7.54
N GLY A 24 25.41 17.83 7.38
CA GLY A 24 25.54 17.16 6.08
C GLY A 24 24.21 16.92 5.36
N HIS A 25 24.22 16.02 4.39
CA HIS A 25 23.07 15.47 3.69
C HIS A 25 22.89 14.02 4.13
N LEU A 26 21.72 13.65 4.65
CA LEU A 26 21.45 12.25 4.98
C LEU A 26 21.13 11.45 3.71
N ARG A 27 21.81 10.31 3.55
CA ARG A 27 21.54 9.28 2.55
C ARG A 27 21.28 7.98 3.29
N VAL A 28 20.11 7.40 3.09
CA VAL A 28 19.81 6.06 3.59
C VAL A 28 19.95 5.10 2.43
N LYS A 29 20.83 4.08 2.53
CA LYS A 29 20.96 3.02 1.53
C LYS A 29 20.25 1.77 2.01
N THR A 30 19.33 1.24 1.23
CA THR A 30 18.72 -0.07 1.50
C THR A 30 19.49 -1.19 0.80
N SER A 31 19.19 -2.46 1.13
CA SER A 31 19.77 -3.65 0.50
C SER A 31 19.59 -3.70 -1.03
N ARG A 32 18.65 -2.94 -1.60
CA ARG A 32 18.43 -2.80 -3.05
C ARG A 32 19.10 -1.57 -3.68
N GLY A 33 19.97 -0.86 -2.96
CA GLY A 33 20.77 0.26 -3.50
C GLY A 33 20.03 1.59 -3.59
N VAL A 34 18.88 1.70 -2.93
CA VAL A 34 18.04 2.89 -2.94
C VAL A 34 18.70 4.00 -2.13
N GLY A 35 18.84 5.20 -2.70
CA GLY A 35 19.25 6.39 -1.95
C GLY A 35 18.09 7.38 -1.81
N ILE A 36 17.76 7.77 -0.58
CA ILE A 36 16.77 8.82 -0.29
C ILE A 36 17.35 10.20 -0.62
N GLU A 37 16.58 11.04 -1.33
CA GLU A 37 17.03 12.37 -1.74
C GLU A 37 17.02 13.38 -0.56
N PRO A 38 18.12 14.10 -0.29
CA PRO A 38 18.25 14.96 0.89
C PRO A 38 17.23 16.12 0.97
N THR A 39 16.76 16.60 -0.18
CA THR A 39 15.78 17.71 -0.32
C THR A 39 14.40 17.31 0.17
N ARG A 40 13.93 16.11 -0.20
CA ARG A 40 12.64 15.58 0.26
C ARG A 40 12.65 15.37 1.76
N LEU A 41 13.70 14.72 2.28
CA LEU A 41 13.84 14.49 3.72
C LEU A 41 13.87 15.80 4.52
N ARG A 42 14.55 16.84 4.02
CA ARG A 42 14.59 18.15 4.66
C ARG A 42 13.19 18.78 4.76
N ASN A 43 12.40 18.74 3.69
CA ASN A 43 11.04 19.27 3.70
C ASN A 43 10.16 18.56 4.74
N VAL A 44 10.20 17.23 4.83
CA VAL A 44 9.39 16.50 5.82
C VAL A 44 9.83 16.82 7.26
N LEU A 45 11.14 16.93 7.52
CA LEU A 45 11.67 17.29 8.83
C LEU A 45 11.37 18.76 9.23
N GLU A 46 11.31 19.68 8.28
CA GLU A 46 10.94 21.09 8.51
C GLU A 46 9.43 21.27 8.81
N VAL A 47 8.58 20.47 8.16
CA VAL A 47 7.14 20.41 8.44
C VAL A 47 6.88 19.94 9.88
N THR A 48 7.68 19.00 10.41
CA THR A 48 7.54 18.55 11.81
C THR A 48 7.95 19.62 12.82
N LYS A 49 8.99 20.42 12.51
CA LYS A 49 9.42 21.53 13.37
C LYS A 49 8.34 22.60 13.49
N THR A 50 7.70 22.95 12.38
CA THR A 50 6.63 23.96 12.34
C THR A 50 5.34 23.48 13.01
N ALA A 51 5.00 22.18 12.92
CA ALA A 51 3.86 21.60 13.63
C ALA A 51 4.01 21.68 15.16
N ASN A 52 5.20 21.40 15.69
CA ASN A 52 5.48 21.40 17.13
C ASN A 52 5.61 22.81 17.74
N LEU A 53 5.91 23.83 16.93
CA LEU A 53 5.97 25.23 17.36
C LEU A 53 4.57 25.88 17.46
N SER A 54 3.52 25.25 16.93
CA SER A 54 2.16 25.79 16.93
C SER A 54 1.37 25.56 18.22
N THR A 55 1.88 24.77 19.16
CA THR A 55 1.26 24.54 20.46
C THR A 55 2.08 25.18 21.58
N THR A 56 1.51 26.25 22.13
CA THR A 56 1.94 26.99 23.34
C THR A 56 3.27 27.74 23.29
N SER A 57 3.18 29.07 23.16
CA SER A 57 4.14 29.97 23.81
C SER A 57 3.44 31.18 24.43
N THR A 58 3.24 31.12 25.75
CA THR A 58 3.38 32.30 26.61
C THR A 58 4.69 32.10 27.38
N SER A 59 5.59 33.07 27.22
CA SER A 59 6.91 33.28 27.84
C SER A 59 7.37 32.38 29.00
N ILE A 60 8.62 31.91 28.95
CA ILE A 60 9.77 32.39 29.75
C ILE A 60 11.04 31.73 29.18
N GLY A 61 12.13 32.50 29.12
CA GLY A 61 13.34 32.23 28.34
C GLY A 61 13.90 30.80 28.45
N SER A 62 13.85 30.07 27.34
CA SER A 62 14.71 28.92 27.11
C SER A 62 15.87 29.37 26.23
N THR A 63 17.09 29.19 26.74
CA THR A 63 18.32 29.25 25.96
C THR A 63 18.17 28.27 24.80
N SER A 64 17.99 28.80 23.59
CA SER A 64 18.09 28.02 22.36
C SER A 64 19.47 27.38 22.36
N THR A 65 19.53 26.09 22.67
CA THR A 65 20.69 25.26 22.39
C THR A 65 20.79 25.17 20.87
N ASN A 66 21.35 26.21 20.24
CA ASN A 66 22.11 26.02 19.03
C ASN A 66 23.15 24.99 19.43
N ALA A 67 22.89 23.72 19.11
CA ALA A 67 23.84 22.65 19.32
C ALA A 67 25.08 23.09 18.54
N ASP A 68 26.14 23.45 19.25
CA ASP A 68 27.44 23.70 18.64
C ASP A 68 27.72 22.51 17.72
N ALA A 69 27.65 22.75 16.41
CA ALA A 69 27.86 21.72 15.41
C ALA A 69 29.27 21.19 15.63
N PHE A 70 29.40 19.92 15.98
CA PHE A 70 30.72 19.33 16.11
C PHE A 70 31.18 18.96 14.70
N ILE A 71 32.28 19.57 14.29
CA ILE A 71 32.86 19.33 12.97
C ILE A 71 33.72 18.07 13.08
N THR A 72 33.23 16.96 12.54
CA THR A 72 34.01 15.72 12.34
C THR A 72 34.35 15.64 10.86
N ASN A 73 35.58 15.30 10.46
CA ASN A 73 35.85 15.06 9.04
C ASN A 73 35.40 13.66 8.61
N HIS A 74 35.56 12.69 9.51
CA HIS A 74 35.16 11.30 9.28
C HIS A 74 34.43 10.74 10.50
N LEU A 75 33.36 10.00 10.25
CA LEU A 75 32.63 9.21 11.23
C LEU A 75 32.31 7.88 10.57
N THR A 76 32.51 6.77 11.27
CA THR A 76 32.13 5.45 10.76
C THR A 76 31.77 4.57 11.93
N GLY A 77 30.63 3.91 11.92
CA GLY A 77 30.23 3.06 13.04
C GLY A 77 29.13 2.08 12.71
N ASP A 78 29.10 1.00 13.45
CA ASP A 78 27.98 0.06 13.48
C ASP A 78 27.09 0.39 14.65
N VAL A 79 25.82 0.63 14.38
CA VAL A 79 24.85 1.17 15.34
C VAL A 79 23.69 0.22 15.44
N LYS A 80 23.16 0.08 16.65
CA LYS A 80 21.93 -0.64 16.89
C LYS A 80 20.80 0.33 17.20
N PHE A 81 19.69 0.20 16.50
CA PHE A 81 18.47 0.94 16.75
C PHE A 81 17.42 0.01 17.35
N LEU A 82 16.86 0.43 18.48
CA LEU A 82 15.66 -0.21 19.02
C LEU A 82 14.43 0.52 18.47
N LEU A 83 13.67 -0.19 17.64
CA LEU A 83 12.41 0.25 17.06
C LEU A 83 11.24 -0.36 17.83
N PHE A 84 10.19 0.44 17.96
CA PHE A 84 8.92 0.05 18.55
C PHE A 84 7.91 0.01 17.40
N ALA A 85 7.36 -1.16 17.14
CA ALA A 85 6.17 -1.29 16.31
C ALA A 85 4.98 -1.32 17.26
N ASP A 86 4.32 -0.18 17.44
CA ASP A 86 3.02 -0.10 18.11
C ASP A 86 2.12 0.88 17.40
N GLY A 87 0.81 0.59 17.45
CA GLY A 87 -0.24 1.35 16.81
C GLY A 87 -1.38 1.76 17.73
N LEU A 88 -1.19 1.89 19.06
CA LEU A 88 -2.28 2.33 19.93
C LEU A 88 -1.94 3.51 20.85
N ALA A 89 -2.87 4.48 20.75
CA ALA A 89 -3.24 5.58 21.64
C ALA A 89 -2.16 6.17 22.56
N ARG A 90 -1.85 7.45 22.30
CA ARG A 90 -1.20 8.33 23.27
C ARG A 90 -1.95 8.25 24.60
N PRO A 91 -1.29 7.92 25.73
CA PRO A 91 -1.83 8.32 27.01
C PRO A 91 -1.78 9.86 27.05
N ASP A 92 -2.93 10.52 27.19
CA ASP A 92 -3.03 11.98 27.30
C ASP A 92 -2.08 12.54 28.38
N LYS A 93 -1.77 11.73 29.41
CA LYS A 93 -0.63 11.85 30.34
C LYS A 93 -0.26 10.48 30.91
N GLY A 94 1.03 10.16 31.03
CA GLY A 94 1.53 8.98 31.75
C GLY A 94 2.58 8.17 30.99
N VAL A 95 3.22 7.22 31.69
CA VAL A 95 4.16 6.26 31.10
C VAL A 95 3.35 5.21 30.33
N GLN A 96 3.58 5.08 29.03
CA GLN A 96 2.97 4.02 28.23
C GLN A 96 3.57 2.67 28.64
N THR A 97 2.70 1.74 29.01
CA THR A 97 3.10 0.35 29.26
C THR A 97 3.45 -0.28 27.92
N VAL A 98 4.69 -0.77 27.79
CA VAL A 98 5.20 -1.44 26.58
C VAL A 98 4.74 -2.89 26.44
N GLU A 99 3.87 -3.34 27.33
CA GLU A 99 3.28 -4.69 27.30
C GLU A 99 2.56 -4.91 25.97
N GLY A 100 2.89 -6.02 25.30
CA GLY A 100 2.36 -6.38 23.99
C GLY A 100 3.07 -5.72 22.81
N PHE A 101 4.01 -4.79 23.03
CA PHE A 101 4.71 -4.13 21.91
C PHE A 101 5.66 -5.09 21.21
N HIS A 102 5.67 -5.02 19.88
CA HIS A 102 6.69 -5.66 19.08
C HIS A 102 7.94 -4.78 19.08
N LEU A 103 9.03 -5.33 19.63
CA LEU A 103 10.33 -4.68 19.63
C LEU A 103 11.18 -5.24 18.51
N SER A 104 11.99 -4.36 17.96
CA SER A 104 12.71 -4.62 16.73
C SER A 104 14.10 -4.04 16.86
N LEU A 105 15.13 -4.86 16.61
CA LEU A 105 16.51 -4.41 16.67
C LEU A 105 17.09 -4.32 15.25
N ILE A 106 17.37 -3.12 14.78
CA ILE A 106 18.12 -2.89 13.54
C ILE A 106 19.58 -2.70 13.87
N ARG A 107 20.46 -3.41 13.18
CA ARG A 107 21.85 -3.02 13.04
C ARG A 107 22.02 -2.23 11.75
N ALA A 108 22.71 -1.11 11.80
CA ALA A 108 23.05 -0.32 10.62
C ALA A 108 24.47 0.23 10.69
N SER A 109 25.15 0.25 9.55
CA SER A 109 26.40 0.96 9.35
C SER A 109 26.10 2.43 9.07
N VAL A 110 26.75 3.32 9.82
CA VAL A 110 26.63 4.78 9.72
C VAL A 110 27.99 5.33 9.35
N THR A 111 28.10 5.96 8.19
CA THR A 111 29.32 6.60 7.71
C THR A 111 29.07 8.06 7.41
N TYR A 112 30.03 8.94 7.71
CA TYR A 112 30.01 10.32 7.28
C TYR A 112 31.40 10.77 6.90
N ASN A 113 31.48 11.46 5.77
CA ASN A 113 32.68 12.12 5.27
C ASN A 113 32.34 13.59 4.98
N ASN A 114 33.09 14.51 5.59
CA ASN A 114 32.90 15.94 5.45
C ASN A 114 33.21 16.43 4.03
N GLU A 115 34.14 15.78 3.31
CA GLU A 115 34.42 16.11 1.91
C GLU A 115 33.21 15.89 1.01
N ASP A 116 32.49 14.79 1.27
CA ASP A 116 31.28 14.43 0.54
C ASP A 116 30.04 15.14 1.09
N GLY A 117 30.12 15.66 2.32
CA GLY A 117 29.01 16.25 3.05
C GLY A 117 27.85 15.28 3.24
N ILE A 118 28.08 13.95 3.20
CA ILE A 118 27.02 12.92 3.21
C ILE A 118 27.13 12.08 4.47
N LEU A 119 26.04 11.98 5.21
CA LEU A 119 25.81 11.00 6.27
C LEU A 119 25.08 9.82 5.64
N GLU A 120 25.73 8.68 5.50
CA GLU A 120 25.17 7.48 4.93
C GLU A 120 24.77 6.48 6.04
N VAL A 121 23.55 5.93 5.94
CA VAL A 121 23.03 4.91 6.87
C VAL A 121 22.61 3.69 6.07
N VAL A 122 23.21 2.55 6.35
CA VAL A 122 22.99 1.28 5.64
C VAL A 122 22.56 0.22 6.65
N PRO A 123 21.32 -0.27 6.63
CA PRO A 123 20.94 -1.35 7.52
C PRO A 123 21.65 -2.62 7.09
N THR A 124 22.15 -3.37 8.07
CA THR A 124 22.92 -4.59 7.85
C THR A 124 22.17 -5.81 8.35
N GLU A 125 21.43 -5.71 9.45
CA GLU A 125 20.70 -6.81 10.08
C GLU A 125 19.42 -6.28 10.75
N ALA A 126 18.38 -7.11 10.82
CA ALA A 126 17.16 -6.84 11.59
C ALA A 126 16.77 -8.09 12.37
N THR A 127 16.40 -7.92 13.64
CA THR A 127 15.93 -9.03 14.47
C THR A 127 14.66 -8.64 15.20
N GLN A 128 13.54 -9.24 14.81
CA GLN A 128 12.27 -9.04 15.48
C GLN A 128 12.32 -9.79 16.82
N MET A 129 12.02 -9.06 17.89
CA MET A 129 11.86 -9.65 19.22
C MET A 129 10.39 -10.03 19.41
N PRO A 130 10.10 -11.06 20.23
CA PRO A 130 8.72 -11.38 20.57
C PRO A 130 8.04 -10.20 21.29
N PRO A 131 6.70 -10.18 21.40
CA PRO A 131 6.00 -9.15 22.15
C PRO A 131 6.52 -9.02 23.58
N CYS A 132 6.63 -7.79 24.08
CA CYS A 132 7.07 -7.56 25.46
C CYS A 132 6.03 -8.13 26.45
N PRO A 133 6.40 -9.05 27.35
CA PRO A 133 5.47 -9.66 28.29
C PRO A 133 4.90 -8.67 29.30
N ALA A 134 3.75 -9.03 29.86
CA ALA A 134 3.11 -8.28 30.95
C ALA A 134 4.05 -8.04 32.13
N GLY A 135 4.12 -6.79 32.60
CA GLY A 135 4.97 -6.40 33.73
C GLY A 135 6.49 -6.50 33.48
N VAL A 136 6.92 -6.76 32.24
CA VAL A 136 8.33 -6.72 31.82
C VAL A 136 8.59 -5.39 31.13
N THR A 137 9.70 -4.74 31.47
CA THR A 137 10.07 -3.48 30.83
C THR A 137 10.71 -3.74 29.46
N ALA A 138 10.65 -2.78 28.54
CA ALA A 138 11.20 -2.93 27.20
C ALA A 138 12.72 -3.19 27.24
N TRP A 139 13.42 -2.60 28.20
CA TRP A 139 14.83 -2.85 28.47
C TRP A 139 15.06 -4.27 28.96
N LYS A 140 14.25 -4.74 29.92
CA LYS A 140 14.40 -6.10 30.46
C LYS A 140 14.11 -7.14 29.39
N HIS A 141 13.13 -6.87 28.54
CA HIS A 141 12.84 -7.68 27.37
C HIS A 141 14.00 -7.64 26.37
N TYR A 142 14.42 -6.45 25.92
CA TYR A 142 15.58 -6.26 25.03
C TYR A 142 16.83 -6.99 25.53
N SER A 143 17.21 -6.78 26.79
CA SER A 143 18.42 -7.38 27.37
C SER A 143 18.36 -8.91 27.39
N THR A 144 17.17 -9.49 27.55
CA THR A 144 16.96 -10.94 27.48
C THR A 144 17.23 -11.49 26.07
N TYR A 145 16.83 -10.76 25.02
CA TYR A 145 16.99 -11.21 23.62
C TYR A 145 18.28 -10.72 22.96
N ALA A 146 18.93 -9.71 23.52
CA ALA A 146 20.19 -9.17 23.03
C ALA A 146 21.42 -9.91 23.58
N GLU A 147 21.26 -10.81 24.55
CA GLU A 147 22.34 -11.68 25.03
C GLU A 147 22.95 -12.48 23.87
N GLY A 148 24.23 -12.22 23.58
CA GLY A 148 24.97 -12.86 22.48
C GLY A 148 25.12 -12.01 21.21
N MET A 149 24.57 -10.79 21.18
CA MET A 149 24.78 -9.86 20.05
C MET A 149 25.89 -8.84 20.37
N ASP A 150 26.82 -8.64 19.44
CA ASP A 150 27.95 -7.71 19.61
C ASP A 150 27.50 -6.25 19.84
N ASN A 151 28.15 -5.51 20.73
CA ASN A 151 27.81 -4.09 20.95
C ASN A 151 28.08 -3.23 19.70
N GLY A 152 27.29 -2.17 19.52
CA GLY A 152 27.56 -1.18 18.49
C GLY A 152 28.85 -0.39 18.80
N SER A 153 29.43 0.26 17.80
CA SER A 153 30.56 1.16 18.01
C SER A 153 30.63 2.28 16.97
N PHE A 154 31.17 3.42 17.35
CA PHE A 154 31.52 4.52 16.46
C PHE A 154 33.02 4.78 16.47
N THR A 155 33.60 4.95 15.30
CA THR A 155 34.92 5.51 15.09
C THR A 155 34.78 7.00 14.80
N VAL A 156 35.31 7.82 15.69
CA VAL A 156 35.24 9.29 15.63
C VAL A 156 36.64 9.92 15.66
N GLU A 157 36.75 11.17 15.24
CA GLU A 157 37.94 11.96 15.52
C GLU A 157 38.08 12.25 17.03
N SER A 158 39.32 12.28 17.52
CA SER A 158 39.60 12.38 18.96
C SER A 158 38.98 13.63 19.61
N HIS A 159 38.91 14.77 18.90
CA HIS A 159 38.30 16.00 19.42
C HIS A 159 36.76 15.98 19.43
N CYS A 160 36.12 15.11 18.64
CA CYS A 160 34.66 14.96 18.61
C CYS A 160 34.12 14.01 19.69
N LYS A 161 35.01 13.27 20.36
CA LYS A 161 34.67 12.19 21.28
C LYS A 161 33.67 12.59 22.36
N GLU A 162 33.90 13.69 23.07
CA GLU A 162 33.01 14.11 24.17
C GLU A 162 31.66 14.63 23.67
N HIS A 163 31.62 15.30 22.51
CA HIS A 163 30.37 15.72 21.87
C HIS A 163 29.54 14.51 21.41
N MET A 164 30.18 13.52 20.79
CA MET A 164 29.53 12.28 20.39
C MET A 164 29.01 11.51 21.61
N LYS A 165 29.78 11.41 22.70
CA LYS A 165 29.29 10.80 23.94
C LYS A 165 28.06 11.51 24.48
N ARG A 166 28.01 12.84 24.41
CA ARG A 166 26.82 13.60 24.83
C ARG A 166 25.61 13.25 23.96
N LEU A 167 25.78 13.28 22.64
CA LEU A 167 24.75 12.92 21.67
C LEU A 167 24.24 11.49 21.91
N LEU A 168 25.15 10.51 22.03
CA LEU A 168 24.80 9.12 22.31
C LEU A 168 24.03 8.98 23.62
N ARG A 169 24.39 9.69 24.69
CA ARG A 169 23.63 9.64 25.96
C ARG A 169 22.23 10.26 25.89
N GLU A 170 22.03 11.19 24.97
CA GLU A 170 20.71 11.81 24.75
C GLU A 170 19.75 10.86 24.04
N TYR A 171 20.29 10.07 23.10
CA TYR A 171 19.50 9.16 22.26
C TYR A 171 19.62 7.68 22.63
N ALA A 172 20.50 7.32 23.56
CA ALA A 172 20.58 5.99 24.12
C ALA A 172 19.24 5.63 24.76
N PHE A 173 18.83 4.39 24.56
CA PHE A 173 17.64 3.87 25.19
C PHE A 173 17.81 3.89 26.72
N ASN A 174 16.96 4.68 27.40
CA ASN A 174 16.96 4.83 28.85
C ASN A 174 15.50 4.89 29.35
N GLU A 175 15.12 3.92 30.19
CA GLU A 175 13.78 3.82 30.79
C GLU A 175 13.54 4.82 31.93
N GLU A 176 14.59 5.19 32.66
CA GLU A 176 14.51 6.11 33.81
C GLU A 176 14.20 7.56 33.38
N LYS A 177 14.55 7.93 32.14
CA LYS A 177 14.10 9.19 31.51
C LYS A 177 12.66 9.11 30.98
N GLY A 178 12.00 7.96 31.08
CA GLY A 178 10.68 7.68 30.50
C GLY A 178 9.49 8.34 31.21
N SER A 179 9.64 8.82 32.45
CA SER A 179 8.56 9.47 33.20
C SER A 179 8.08 10.81 32.62
N SER A 180 8.77 11.36 31.60
CA SER A 180 8.34 12.57 30.88
C SER A 180 7.95 12.33 29.41
N MET A 181 7.96 11.08 28.92
CA MET A 181 7.79 10.84 27.49
C MET A 181 6.40 10.28 27.17
N VAL A 182 5.59 11.14 26.56
CA VAL A 182 4.66 10.69 25.50
C VAL A 182 5.54 9.98 24.46
N ALA A 183 5.17 8.76 24.03
CA ALA A 183 5.87 8.10 22.94
C ALA A 183 6.03 9.10 21.78
N PRO A 184 7.27 9.37 21.33
CA PRO A 184 7.51 10.41 20.33
C PRO A 184 6.69 10.09 19.08
N GLN A 185 6.04 11.12 18.52
CA GLN A 185 5.37 11.00 17.23
C GLN A 185 6.36 10.41 16.22
N ILE A 186 5.94 9.40 15.45
CA ILE A 186 6.74 8.80 14.39
C ILE A 186 7.17 9.93 13.46
N GLY A 187 8.44 10.34 13.54
CA GLY A 187 8.97 11.39 12.69
C GLY A 187 9.22 10.85 11.28
N ALA A 188 9.41 11.75 10.31
CA ALA A 188 9.75 11.39 8.92
C ALA A 188 10.93 10.42 8.83
N LEU A 189 11.96 10.64 9.66
CA LEU A 189 13.13 9.77 9.67
C LEU A 189 12.84 8.42 10.34
N ASP A 190 11.96 8.40 11.33
CA ASP A 190 11.56 7.16 11.99
C ASP A 190 10.70 6.32 11.04
N ALA A 191 9.87 6.95 10.20
CA ALA A 191 9.16 6.29 9.10
C ALA A 191 10.13 5.70 8.06
N VAL A 192 11.21 6.43 7.71
CA VAL A 192 12.28 5.88 6.86
C VAL A 192 12.95 4.68 7.51
N LEU A 193 13.31 4.77 8.79
CA LEU A 193 13.90 3.65 9.53
C LEU A 193 12.93 2.49 9.72
N TYR A 194 11.62 2.76 9.73
CA TYR A 194 10.56 1.75 9.71
C TYR A 194 10.42 1.09 8.32
N VAL A 195 10.53 1.83 7.22
CA VAL A 195 10.59 1.24 5.88
C VAL A 195 11.84 0.36 5.75
N LEU A 196 12.99 0.83 6.25
CA LEU A 196 14.20 0.00 6.35
C LEU A 196 13.96 -1.26 7.18
N TRP A 197 13.28 -1.11 8.33
CA TRP A 197 12.92 -2.22 9.20
C TRP A 197 12.18 -3.30 8.44
N ASN A 198 11.05 -2.92 7.83
CA ASN A 198 10.19 -3.82 7.09
C ASN A 198 10.96 -4.50 5.96
N TRP A 199 11.76 -3.74 5.20
CA TRP A 199 12.55 -4.30 4.09
C TRP A 199 13.58 -5.33 4.54
N VAL A 200 14.24 -5.13 5.68
CA VAL A 200 15.21 -6.12 6.18
C VAL A 200 14.49 -7.32 6.79
N SER A 201 13.34 -7.12 7.46
CA SER A 201 12.55 -8.24 7.99
C SER A 201 11.89 -9.11 6.93
N GLU A 202 11.43 -8.53 5.81
CA GLU A 202 10.84 -9.29 4.69
C GLU A 202 11.84 -10.15 3.94
N SER A 203 13.12 -9.74 3.93
CA SER A 203 14.20 -10.61 3.43
C SER A 203 14.44 -11.84 4.32
N GLY A 204 13.86 -11.84 5.53
CA GLY A 204 13.98 -12.89 6.54
C GLY A 204 12.92 -13.98 6.45
N GLU A 205 11.63 -13.69 6.28
CA GLU A 205 10.58 -14.73 6.27
C GLU A 205 9.23 -14.21 5.72
N LYS A 206 8.65 -14.95 4.77
CA LYS A 206 7.42 -14.66 3.98
C LYS A 206 6.10 -14.54 4.76
N ALA A 207 6.10 -14.45 6.10
CA ALA A 207 4.88 -14.65 6.90
C ALA A 207 4.38 -13.42 7.69
N ILE A 208 4.98 -12.23 7.52
CA ILE A 208 4.70 -11.06 8.39
C ILE A 208 4.20 -9.85 7.57
N GLY A 209 3.34 -10.09 6.58
CA GLY A 209 2.77 -9.05 5.70
C GLY A 209 1.68 -8.16 6.33
N SER A 210 1.50 -8.19 7.65
CA SER A 210 0.29 -7.65 8.30
C SER A 210 0.50 -6.41 9.20
N HIS A 211 1.71 -5.88 9.33
CA HIS A 211 2.04 -4.92 10.41
C HIS A 211 2.22 -3.44 10.01
N MET A 212 2.02 -3.08 8.73
CA MET A 212 1.91 -1.66 8.33
C MET A 212 0.54 -1.03 8.59
N TYR A 213 -0.45 -1.82 9.03
CA TYR A 213 -1.87 -1.45 9.03
C TYR A 213 -2.36 -0.61 10.21
N ILE A 214 -1.56 -0.36 11.25
CA ILE A 214 -2.09 0.28 12.46
C ILE A 214 -1.88 1.80 12.42
N MET A 215 -2.77 2.47 11.71
CA MET A 215 -2.98 3.92 11.75
C MET A 215 -4.26 4.25 12.54
N ASN A 216 -4.27 5.41 13.21
CA ASN A 216 -5.24 5.84 14.23
C ASN A 216 -6.70 5.45 13.96
N ASN A 217 -7.38 4.89 14.96
CA ASN A 217 -8.83 4.59 14.91
C ASN A 217 -9.70 5.82 14.56
N ASP A 218 -9.22 7.05 14.85
CA ASP A 218 -9.92 8.29 14.47
C ASP A 218 -9.89 8.55 12.95
N GLU A 219 -8.86 8.10 12.23
CA GLU A 219 -8.83 8.16 10.77
C GLU A 219 -9.82 7.16 10.16
N GLY A 220 -9.96 5.97 10.74
CA GLY A 220 -10.94 4.97 10.33
C GLY A 220 -12.38 5.51 10.35
N VAL A 221 -12.69 6.42 11.28
CA VAL A 221 -13.98 7.11 11.29
C VAL A 221 -14.16 7.97 10.04
N CYS A 222 -13.12 8.68 9.57
CA CYS A 222 -13.19 9.53 8.37
C CYS A 222 -13.59 8.74 7.11
N PHE A 223 -13.15 7.48 7.03
CA PHE A 223 -13.39 6.59 5.90
C PHE A 223 -14.60 5.67 6.06
N SER A 224 -15.39 5.83 7.13
CA SER A 224 -16.67 5.12 7.25
C SER A 224 -17.60 5.51 6.09
N HIS A 225 -18.42 4.56 5.61
CA HIS A 225 -19.32 4.81 4.47
C HIS A 225 -20.17 6.08 4.65
N GLU A 226 -20.68 6.31 5.87
CA GLU A 226 -21.49 7.48 6.18
C GLU A 226 -20.70 8.79 6.05
N ASN A 227 -19.45 8.80 6.51
CA ASN A 227 -18.59 9.98 6.44
C ASN A 227 -18.08 10.21 5.02
N VAL A 228 -17.73 9.15 4.30
CA VAL A 228 -17.38 9.22 2.87
C VAL A 228 -18.55 9.82 2.08
N LYS A 229 -19.76 9.29 2.25
CA LYS A 229 -20.96 9.83 1.58
C LYS A 229 -21.27 11.27 1.98
N ARG A 230 -21.10 11.64 3.25
CA ARG A 230 -21.36 12.99 3.75
C ARG A 230 -20.36 14.01 3.20
N ASN A 231 -19.08 13.66 3.15
CA ASN A 231 -18.00 14.60 2.86
C ASN A 231 -17.60 14.62 1.38
N PHE A 232 -17.72 13.47 0.69
CA PHE A 232 -17.33 13.31 -0.71
C PHE A 232 -18.52 13.05 -1.64
N GLY A 233 -19.76 13.07 -1.14
CA GLY A 233 -20.97 12.71 -1.91
C GLY A 233 -21.17 13.49 -3.22
N SER A 234 -20.64 14.71 -3.35
CA SER A 234 -20.69 15.48 -4.60
C SER A 234 -19.63 15.08 -5.64
N MET A 235 -18.61 14.32 -5.23
CA MET A 235 -17.52 13.82 -6.07
C MET A 235 -17.74 12.36 -6.48
N LEU A 236 -18.46 11.59 -5.64
CA LEU A 236 -18.71 10.18 -5.82
C LEU A 236 -19.72 9.92 -6.95
N ILE A 237 -19.42 8.93 -7.78
CA ILE A 237 -20.43 8.39 -8.70
C ILE A 237 -21.56 7.70 -7.92
N PRO A 238 -22.76 7.59 -8.50
CA PRO A 238 -23.83 6.79 -7.91
C PRO A 238 -23.38 5.35 -7.69
N ASN A 239 -23.70 4.78 -6.53
CA ASN A 239 -23.43 3.39 -6.21
C ASN A 239 -24.52 2.80 -5.30
N SER A 240 -24.60 1.47 -5.24
CA SER A 240 -25.45 0.75 -4.29
C SER A 240 -24.60 -0.11 -3.37
N LEU A 241 -24.69 0.15 -2.07
CA LEU A 241 -24.05 -0.66 -1.04
C LEU A 241 -24.98 -1.81 -0.60
N GLN A 242 -24.42 -3.00 -0.42
CA GLN A 242 -25.08 -4.16 0.15
C GLN A 242 -24.15 -4.81 1.18
N ILE A 243 -24.65 -5.04 2.38
CA ILE A 243 -23.95 -5.84 3.39
C ILE A 243 -24.15 -7.31 3.05
N LEU A 244 -23.07 -8.07 2.99
CA LEU A 244 -23.07 -9.52 2.80
C LEU A 244 -22.94 -10.18 4.17
N GLU A 245 -24.02 -10.83 4.63
CA GLU A 245 -24.09 -11.48 5.94
C GLU A 245 -25.01 -12.70 5.91
N GLY A 246 -24.91 -13.54 6.94
CA GLY A 246 -25.74 -14.73 7.12
C GLY A 246 -25.66 -15.71 5.95
N SER A 247 -26.79 -16.35 5.62
CA SER A 247 -26.85 -17.42 4.62
C SER A 247 -26.42 -17.01 3.21
N LEU A 248 -26.50 -15.72 2.85
CA LEU A 248 -25.98 -15.21 1.58
C LEU A 248 -24.45 -15.27 1.56
N LEU A 249 -23.81 -14.85 2.65
CA LEU A 249 -22.36 -14.91 2.77
C LEU A 249 -21.89 -16.38 2.83
N ASP A 250 -22.59 -17.21 3.58
CA ASP A 250 -22.31 -18.66 3.66
C ASP A 250 -22.42 -19.32 2.28
N TYR A 251 -23.43 -18.96 1.49
CA TYR A 251 -23.56 -19.40 0.11
C TYR A 251 -22.37 -18.96 -0.75
N LEU A 252 -22.00 -17.67 -0.70
CA LEU A 252 -20.90 -17.13 -1.51
C LEU A 252 -19.55 -17.77 -1.15
N LYS A 253 -19.32 -18.10 0.12
CA LYS A 253 -18.11 -18.77 0.62
C LYS A 253 -18.12 -20.29 0.48
N SER A 254 -19.27 -20.90 0.23
CA SER A 254 -19.37 -22.35 0.04
C SER A 254 -18.81 -22.79 -1.32
N ASP A 255 -18.30 -24.01 -1.40
CA ASP A 255 -17.90 -24.66 -2.65
C ASP A 255 -19.08 -24.97 -3.59
N ASN A 256 -20.32 -24.69 -3.18
CA ASN A 256 -21.52 -24.97 -3.95
C ASN A 256 -21.68 -23.98 -5.12
N MET A 257 -21.36 -24.42 -6.35
CA MET A 257 -21.50 -23.63 -7.58
C MET A 257 -22.91 -23.66 -8.21
N SER A 258 -23.89 -24.28 -7.55
CA SER A 258 -25.29 -24.26 -7.99
C SER A 258 -25.80 -22.82 -8.01
N MET A 259 -26.57 -22.46 -9.03
CA MET A 259 -27.14 -21.13 -9.16
C MET A 259 -28.61 -21.10 -8.70
N PRO A 260 -29.09 -19.98 -8.14
CA PRO A 260 -30.51 -19.81 -7.83
C PRO A 260 -31.41 -20.13 -9.05
N PRO A 261 -32.54 -20.83 -8.86
CA PRO A 261 -33.37 -21.33 -9.96
C PRO A 261 -33.98 -20.21 -10.83
N ASN A 262 -34.12 -19.01 -10.27
CA ASN A 262 -34.69 -17.84 -10.93
C ASN A 262 -33.69 -17.01 -11.75
N ILE A 263 -32.47 -17.53 -11.98
CA ILE A 263 -31.43 -16.90 -12.80
C ILE A 263 -31.34 -17.61 -14.14
N ASP A 264 -31.09 -16.84 -15.20
CA ASP A 264 -30.92 -17.36 -16.55
C ASP A 264 -29.89 -18.50 -16.56
N GLN A 265 -30.37 -19.72 -16.75
CA GLN A 265 -29.52 -20.87 -17.00
C GLN A 265 -29.13 -20.85 -18.47
N ILE A 266 -27.82 -20.99 -18.76
CA ILE A 266 -27.35 -21.19 -20.13
C ILE A 266 -28.00 -22.48 -20.63
N LYS A 267 -28.98 -22.35 -21.53
CA LYS A 267 -29.54 -23.48 -22.25
C LYS A 267 -28.55 -23.81 -23.36
N TYR A 268 -27.73 -24.84 -23.16
CA TYR A 268 -26.82 -25.41 -24.17
C TYR A 268 -27.57 -26.09 -25.33
N LYS A 269 -28.65 -25.48 -25.84
CA LYS A 269 -29.47 -26.05 -26.92
C LYS A 269 -28.88 -25.83 -28.31
N ASP A 270 -27.81 -25.04 -28.42
CA ASP A 270 -27.15 -24.67 -29.69
C ASP A 270 -25.66 -25.05 -29.72
N VAL A 271 -25.16 -25.85 -28.78
CA VAL A 271 -23.81 -26.44 -28.89
C VAL A 271 -23.94 -27.73 -29.71
N ASP A 272 -23.37 -27.72 -30.91
CA ASP A 272 -23.35 -28.87 -31.80
C ASP A 272 -22.92 -30.13 -31.05
N SER A 273 -23.64 -31.22 -31.33
CA SER A 273 -23.59 -32.53 -30.66
C SER A 273 -22.30 -33.32 -30.92
N GLY A 274 -21.17 -32.61 -31.06
CA GLY A 274 -19.83 -33.16 -31.26
C GLY A 274 -18.76 -32.49 -30.38
N SER A 275 -19.15 -31.87 -29.26
CA SER A 275 -18.20 -31.36 -28.26
C SER A 275 -17.83 -32.47 -27.26
N ASP A 276 -16.57 -32.47 -26.80
CA ASP A 276 -15.92 -33.48 -25.91
C ASP A 276 -16.57 -33.68 -24.52
N PHE A 277 -17.83 -33.28 -24.34
CA PHE A 277 -18.58 -33.37 -23.08
C PHE A 277 -19.41 -34.65 -22.93
N ASP A 278 -19.49 -35.51 -23.96
CA ASP A 278 -20.23 -36.79 -23.92
C ASP A 278 -19.68 -37.81 -22.89
N GLY A 279 -18.54 -37.51 -22.24
CA GLY A 279 -17.94 -38.32 -21.19
C GLY A 279 -18.29 -37.91 -19.75
N TYR A 280 -18.97 -36.77 -19.54
CA TYR A 280 -19.44 -36.39 -18.21
C TYR A 280 -20.84 -36.97 -18.00
N GLU A 281 -20.90 -38.18 -17.45
CA GLU A 281 -22.14 -38.68 -16.86
C GLU A 281 -22.68 -37.60 -15.92
N SER A 282 -23.87 -37.11 -16.26
CA SER A 282 -24.69 -36.27 -15.40
C SER A 282 -24.83 -36.99 -14.06
N MET A 283 -23.96 -36.67 -13.11
CA MET A 283 -24.11 -36.99 -11.69
C MET A 283 -25.33 -36.21 -11.21
N SER A 284 -26.51 -36.74 -11.51
CA SER A 284 -27.74 -36.34 -10.86
C SER A 284 -27.71 -36.87 -9.44
N ASP A 285 -28.09 -36.00 -8.52
CA ASP A 285 -28.60 -36.33 -7.19
C ASP A 285 -27.55 -36.56 -6.09
N SER A 286 -26.89 -35.48 -5.69
CA SER A 286 -26.79 -35.22 -4.24
C SER A 286 -27.79 -34.12 -3.88
N ASP A 287 -28.90 -34.56 -3.28
CA ASP A 287 -30.02 -33.79 -2.70
C ASP A 287 -29.58 -32.90 -1.51
N ASP A 288 -28.59 -32.03 -1.70
CA ASP A 288 -28.39 -30.90 -0.80
C ASP A 288 -29.23 -29.73 -1.35
N SER A 289 -30.53 -29.77 -1.08
CA SER A 289 -31.46 -28.69 -1.41
C SER A 289 -31.06 -27.44 -0.63
N PHE A 290 -30.16 -26.65 -1.20
CA PHE A 290 -29.77 -25.36 -0.65
C PHE A 290 -31.02 -24.48 -0.52
N ASP A 291 -31.21 -23.84 0.64
CA ASP A 291 -32.34 -22.95 0.87
C ASP A 291 -32.14 -21.63 0.11
N TRP A 292 -32.68 -21.58 -1.11
CA TRP A 292 -32.58 -20.40 -1.98
C TRP A 292 -33.33 -19.17 -1.44
N SER A 293 -34.22 -19.32 -0.46
CA SER A 293 -35.03 -18.21 0.05
C SER A 293 -34.19 -17.06 0.63
N ALA A 294 -32.99 -17.37 1.12
CA ALA A 294 -32.05 -16.37 1.64
C ALA A 294 -31.26 -15.62 0.54
N VAL A 295 -31.13 -16.20 -0.66
CA VAL A 295 -30.35 -15.64 -1.78
C VAL A 295 -31.27 -14.89 -2.76
N GLU A 296 -32.52 -15.33 -2.91
CA GLU A 296 -33.51 -14.73 -3.83
C GLU A 296 -33.68 -13.20 -3.68
N PRO A 297 -33.80 -12.61 -2.47
CA PRO A 297 -33.94 -11.17 -2.32
C PRO A 297 -32.76 -10.38 -2.89
N PHE A 298 -31.55 -10.94 -2.76
CA PHE A 298 -30.34 -10.35 -3.34
C PHE A 298 -30.35 -10.41 -4.86
N VAL A 299 -30.76 -11.54 -5.44
CA VAL A 299 -30.90 -11.72 -6.89
C VAL A 299 -31.88 -10.72 -7.50
N GLU A 300 -33.04 -10.53 -6.87
CA GLU A 300 -34.03 -9.57 -7.35
C GLU A 300 -33.51 -8.11 -7.26
N LYS A 301 -32.74 -7.78 -6.21
CA LYS A 301 -32.04 -6.49 -6.13
C LYS A 301 -31.04 -6.31 -7.28
N LEU A 302 -30.26 -7.34 -7.61
CA LEU A 302 -29.33 -7.30 -8.74
C LEU A 302 -30.06 -7.07 -10.06
N LYS A 303 -31.12 -7.83 -10.33
CA LYS A 303 -31.96 -7.66 -11.53
C LYS A 303 -32.50 -6.24 -11.65
N ALA A 304 -33.01 -5.67 -10.55
CA ALA A 304 -33.52 -4.31 -10.54
C ALA A 304 -32.44 -3.26 -10.84
N LEU A 305 -31.24 -3.41 -10.27
CA LEU A 305 -30.12 -2.50 -10.53
C LEU A 305 -29.61 -2.61 -11.96
N ILE A 306 -29.47 -3.83 -12.49
CA ILE A 306 -29.04 -4.09 -13.86
C ILE A 306 -30.09 -3.56 -14.86
N ALA A 307 -31.37 -3.78 -14.62
CA ALA A 307 -32.43 -3.22 -15.45
C ALA A 307 -32.39 -1.67 -15.47
N LYS A 308 -32.04 -1.04 -14.34
CA LYS A 308 -31.90 0.42 -14.23
C LYS A 308 -30.66 0.97 -14.93
N TYR A 309 -29.51 0.31 -14.77
CA TYR A 309 -28.20 0.82 -15.20
C TYR A 309 -27.66 0.16 -16.49
N GLN A 310 -28.38 -0.80 -17.05
CA GLN A 310 -27.98 -1.71 -18.14
C GLN A 310 -26.85 -2.67 -17.78
N SER A 311 -25.86 -2.22 -17.01
CA SER A 311 -24.77 -3.02 -16.48
C SER A 311 -24.32 -2.51 -15.11
N VAL A 312 -23.67 -3.36 -14.34
CA VAL A 312 -23.08 -3.03 -13.04
C VAL A 312 -21.65 -3.57 -12.94
N VAL A 313 -20.81 -2.93 -12.14
CA VAL A 313 -19.46 -3.40 -11.80
C VAL A 313 -19.41 -3.66 -10.29
N PRO A 314 -19.17 -4.91 -9.85
CA PRO A 314 -19.10 -5.26 -8.43
C PRO A 314 -17.71 -5.02 -7.83
N SER A 315 -17.67 -4.56 -6.58
CA SER A 315 -16.47 -4.59 -5.73
C SER A 315 -16.84 -4.99 -4.30
N ILE A 316 -15.96 -5.69 -3.60
CA ILE A 316 -16.10 -6.00 -2.17
C ILE A 316 -15.05 -5.24 -1.39
N ASN A 317 -15.46 -4.41 -0.44
CA ASN A 317 -14.55 -3.61 0.41
C ASN A 317 -13.51 -2.80 -0.39
N GLY A 318 -13.86 -2.39 -1.62
CA GLY A 318 -12.94 -1.67 -2.53
C GLY A 318 -12.04 -2.55 -3.40
N VAL A 319 -12.12 -3.86 -3.26
CA VAL A 319 -11.45 -4.84 -4.11
C VAL A 319 -12.38 -5.23 -5.26
N PHE A 320 -11.89 -5.07 -6.49
CA PHE A 320 -12.61 -5.51 -7.69
C PHE A 320 -12.34 -6.99 -7.96
N LEU A 321 -13.29 -7.66 -8.62
CA LEU A 321 -13.27 -9.12 -8.83
C LEU A 321 -12.56 -9.49 -10.15
N ASP A 322 -11.40 -8.89 -10.40
CA ASP A 322 -10.69 -9.00 -11.68
C ASP A 322 -10.03 -10.38 -11.88
N ASP A 323 -9.67 -11.05 -10.79
CA ASP A 323 -9.15 -12.42 -10.76
C ASP A 323 -10.16 -13.46 -11.28
N ALA A 324 -11.46 -13.18 -11.16
CA ALA A 324 -12.54 -14.05 -11.59
C ALA A 324 -13.09 -13.73 -12.99
N LEU A 325 -12.56 -12.74 -13.72
CA LEU A 325 -13.16 -12.32 -14.99
C LEU A 325 -13.24 -13.42 -16.05
N TRP A 326 -12.45 -14.49 -15.92
CA TRP A 326 -12.51 -15.67 -16.77
C TRP A 326 -13.87 -16.39 -16.75
N VAL A 327 -14.68 -16.26 -15.69
CA VAL A 327 -16.06 -16.78 -15.66
C VAL A 327 -17.11 -15.84 -16.25
N ALA A 328 -16.73 -14.59 -16.55
CA ALA A 328 -17.61 -13.53 -17.02
C ALA A 328 -17.11 -12.89 -18.34
N ASN A 329 -16.66 -13.72 -19.28
CA ASN A 329 -16.21 -13.30 -20.62
C ASN A 329 -15.13 -12.19 -20.60
N MET A 330 -14.27 -12.17 -19.59
CA MET A 330 -13.18 -11.19 -19.43
C MET A 330 -13.65 -9.72 -19.36
N ASN A 331 -14.93 -9.48 -19.02
CA ASN A 331 -15.50 -8.14 -18.93
C ASN A 331 -15.83 -7.78 -17.48
N VAL A 332 -15.41 -6.59 -17.05
CA VAL A 332 -15.69 -6.05 -15.70
C VAL A 332 -17.15 -5.64 -15.54
N GLU A 333 -17.83 -5.30 -16.65
CA GLU A 333 -19.26 -4.97 -16.66
C GLU A 333 -20.12 -6.24 -16.65
N CYS A 334 -20.95 -6.40 -15.61
CA CYS A 334 -21.97 -7.43 -15.53
C CYS A 334 -23.31 -6.91 -16.07
N THR A 335 -23.85 -7.59 -17.07
CA THR A 335 -25.16 -7.34 -17.69
C THR A 335 -26.26 -8.27 -17.16
N SER A 336 -25.91 -9.26 -16.34
CA SER A 336 -26.88 -10.17 -15.72
C SER A 336 -26.54 -10.48 -14.26
N ALA A 337 -27.55 -10.81 -13.45
CA ALA A 337 -27.35 -11.23 -12.06
C ALA A 337 -26.49 -12.50 -11.96
N ARG A 338 -26.52 -13.35 -13.01
CA ARG A 338 -25.68 -14.54 -13.15
C ARG A 338 -24.20 -14.19 -13.13
N GLU A 339 -23.78 -13.21 -13.94
CA GLU A 339 -22.38 -12.79 -14.04
C GLU A 339 -21.87 -12.25 -12.70
N VAL A 340 -22.67 -11.44 -12.02
CA VAL A 340 -22.31 -10.92 -10.68
C VAL A 340 -22.09 -12.06 -9.69
N LEU A 341 -23.01 -13.02 -9.62
CA LEU A 341 -22.86 -14.17 -8.71
C LEU A 341 -21.68 -15.07 -9.07
N LEU A 342 -21.45 -15.32 -10.36
CA LEU A 342 -20.32 -16.09 -10.84
C LEU A 342 -19.00 -15.44 -10.44
N LEU A 343 -18.85 -14.12 -10.64
CA LEU A 343 -17.67 -13.39 -10.21
C LEU A 343 -17.46 -13.48 -8.70
N LEU A 344 -18.51 -13.22 -7.92
CA LEU A 344 -18.44 -13.30 -6.46
C LEU A 344 -18.02 -14.69 -5.99
N LYS A 345 -18.58 -15.75 -6.57
CA LYS A 345 -18.23 -17.13 -6.19
C LYS A 345 -16.84 -17.56 -6.63
N SER A 346 -16.37 -17.08 -7.78
CA SER A 346 -15.13 -17.57 -8.40
C SER A 346 -13.91 -16.72 -8.03
N SER A 347 -14.11 -15.57 -7.39
CA SER A 347 -13.06 -14.66 -6.97
C SER A 347 -12.47 -15.09 -5.63
N THR A 348 -11.15 -15.22 -5.62
CA THR A 348 -10.32 -15.55 -4.45
C THR A 348 -9.96 -14.29 -3.66
N CYS A 349 -9.82 -13.15 -4.34
CA CYS A 349 -9.27 -11.92 -3.74
C CYS A 349 -10.08 -11.37 -2.56
N TRP A 350 -11.41 -11.56 -2.56
CA TRP A 350 -12.25 -11.13 -1.44
C TRP A 350 -12.49 -12.24 -0.40
N GLN A 351 -12.31 -13.51 -0.77
CA GLN A 351 -12.50 -14.64 0.14
C GLN A 351 -11.39 -14.68 1.20
N ASP A 352 -10.19 -14.24 0.82
CA ASP A 352 -9.01 -14.11 1.68
C ASP A 352 -9.10 -12.93 2.67
N LEU A 353 -10.13 -12.06 2.56
CA LEU A 353 -10.34 -10.97 3.51
C LEU A 353 -10.90 -11.50 4.84
N GLU A 354 -10.01 -11.77 5.80
CA GLU A 354 -10.38 -12.17 7.17
C GLU A 354 -10.92 -10.99 8.00
N GLY A 355 -11.94 -11.24 8.83
CA GLY A 355 -12.28 -10.38 9.98
C GLY A 355 -13.05 -9.08 9.74
N SER A 356 -13.47 -8.74 8.52
CA SER A 356 -14.24 -7.52 8.22
C SER A 356 -15.66 -7.80 7.73
N GLN A 357 -16.60 -6.91 8.04
CA GLN A 357 -17.95 -6.94 7.46
C GLN A 357 -17.82 -6.78 5.94
N CYS A 358 -18.31 -7.76 5.17
CA CYS A 358 -18.18 -7.75 3.72
C CYS A 358 -19.21 -6.80 3.11
N HIS A 359 -18.75 -5.68 2.55
CA HIS A 359 -19.58 -4.71 1.86
C HIS A 359 -19.43 -4.84 0.34
N LEU A 360 -20.47 -5.31 -0.33
CA LEU A 360 -20.58 -5.30 -1.78
C LEU A 360 -21.02 -3.91 -2.24
N THR A 361 -20.22 -3.28 -3.09
CA THR A 361 -20.58 -2.06 -3.81
C THR A 361 -20.85 -2.39 -5.26
N LEU A 362 -21.99 -1.92 -5.77
CA LEU A 362 -22.38 -2.05 -7.17
C LEU A 362 -22.37 -0.67 -7.83
N TYR A 363 -21.48 -0.49 -8.78
CA TYR A 363 -21.36 0.73 -9.56
C TYR A 363 -22.09 0.59 -10.91
N PRO A 364 -22.72 1.65 -11.45
CA PRO A 364 -23.27 1.62 -12.81
C PRO A 364 -22.17 1.49 -13.86
N GLY A 365 -22.30 0.53 -14.78
CA GLY A 365 -21.26 0.23 -15.78
C GLY A 365 -20.98 1.36 -16.77
N ILE A 366 -21.91 2.31 -16.95
CA ILE A 366 -21.70 3.51 -17.78
C ILE A 366 -20.50 4.35 -17.35
N TYR A 367 -20.09 4.30 -16.08
CA TYR A 367 -18.92 5.00 -15.56
C TYR A 367 -17.59 4.27 -15.81
N PHE A 368 -17.64 3.05 -16.32
CA PHE A 368 -16.45 2.24 -16.63
C PHE A 368 -16.20 2.20 -18.14
N ARG A 369 -17.28 2.17 -18.94
CA ARG A 369 -17.20 2.03 -20.39
C ARG A 369 -16.40 3.13 -21.08
N GLY A 370 -15.26 2.76 -21.67
CA GLY A 370 -14.40 3.66 -22.44
C GLY A 370 -13.69 4.72 -21.58
N ARG A 371 -13.46 4.40 -20.31
CA ARG A 371 -12.81 5.27 -19.31
C ARG A 371 -11.58 4.57 -18.76
N LEU A 372 -10.67 5.34 -18.16
CA LEU A 372 -9.53 4.81 -17.44
C LEU A 372 -9.93 4.64 -15.97
N GLN A 373 -9.68 3.47 -15.38
CA GLN A 373 -9.96 3.23 -13.97
C GLN A 373 -8.65 3.18 -13.22
N LEU A 374 -8.47 4.16 -12.34
CA LEU A 374 -7.19 4.47 -11.73
C LEU A 374 -7.34 4.53 -10.23
N ARG A 375 -6.33 4.02 -9.55
CA ARG A 375 -6.15 4.16 -8.11
C ARG A 375 -5.06 5.18 -7.86
N CYS A 376 -5.38 6.17 -7.04
CA CYS A 376 -4.52 7.31 -6.75
C CYS A 376 -4.13 7.30 -5.27
N PHE A 377 -2.83 7.41 -5.01
CA PHE A 377 -2.26 7.41 -3.68
C PHE A 377 -1.90 8.84 -3.28
N LEU A 378 -2.60 9.35 -2.26
CA LEU A 378 -2.27 10.61 -1.59
C LEU A 378 -1.45 10.29 -0.35
N PHE A 379 -0.30 10.93 -0.23
CA PHE A 379 0.54 10.79 0.96
C PHE A 379 1.09 12.16 1.36
N GLU A 380 0.93 12.53 2.63
CA GLU A 380 1.32 13.84 3.17
C GLU A 380 0.85 15.03 2.31
N ASN A 381 -0.42 15.00 1.86
CA ASN A 381 -1.03 16.00 0.98
C ASN A 381 -0.36 16.15 -0.40
N GLU A 382 0.25 15.09 -0.91
CA GLU A 382 0.78 15.04 -2.27
C GLU A 382 0.21 13.84 -3.03
N LEU A 383 -0.07 13.98 -4.32
CA LEU A 383 -0.34 12.84 -5.19
C LEU A 383 0.99 12.17 -5.51
N VAL A 384 1.18 10.94 -5.03
CA VAL A 384 2.46 10.23 -5.09
C VAL A 384 2.47 9.18 -6.17
N CYS A 385 1.40 8.39 -6.25
CA CYS A 385 1.30 7.28 -7.17
C CYS A 385 -0.06 7.23 -7.84
N VAL A 386 -0.08 6.79 -9.08
CA VAL A 386 -1.28 6.45 -9.86
C VAL A 386 -1.05 5.07 -10.46
N GLU A 387 -1.92 4.13 -10.14
CA GLU A 387 -1.90 2.80 -10.76
C GLU A 387 -3.21 2.50 -11.47
N GLN A 388 -3.17 1.58 -12.42
CA GLN A 388 -4.37 1.02 -13.04
C GLN A 388 -5.02 -0.03 -12.14
N ILE A 389 -6.35 0.02 -12.07
CA ILE A 389 -7.14 -0.91 -11.25
C ILE A 389 -7.28 -2.27 -11.92
N PHE A 390 -7.64 -2.30 -13.21
CA PHE A 390 -8.02 -3.53 -13.91
C PHE A 390 -6.91 -4.05 -14.80
N VAL A 391 -6.35 -5.23 -14.51
CA VAL A 391 -5.18 -5.72 -15.25
C VAL A 391 -5.48 -6.36 -16.61
N ASN A 392 -6.75 -6.61 -16.91
CA ASN A 392 -7.20 -7.16 -18.19
C ASN A 392 -7.27 -6.10 -19.30
N GLU A 393 -7.33 -4.81 -18.94
CA GLU A 393 -7.29 -3.72 -19.92
C GLU A 393 -5.85 -3.31 -20.20
N ASN A 394 -5.51 -3.03 -21.46
CA ASN A 394 -4.21 -2.51 -21.82
C ASN A 394 -4.36 -1.05 -22.25
N PHE A 395 -3.77 -0.13 -21.48
CA PHE A 395 -3.70 1.27 -21.82
C PHE A 395 -2.44 1.59 -22.63
N GLY A 396 -2.31 0.95 -23.80
CA GLY A 396 -1.09 0.95 -24.63
C GLY A 396 -0.60 2.32 -25.13
N PHE A 397 -1.35 3.41 -24.86
CA PHE A 397 -0.99 4.77 -25.22
C PHE A 397 -0.34 5.58 -24.08
N LEU A 398 -0.41 5.12 -22.83
CA LEU A 398 -0.09 5.96 -21.67
C LEU A 398 1.39 6.30 -21.49
N ALA A 399 2.33 5.55 -22.10
CA ALA A 399 3.73 5.95 -22.13
C ALA A 399 3.95 7.32 -22.83
N LYS A 400 3.02 7.75 -23.71
CA LYS A 400 3.09 9.03 -24.43
C LYS A 400 2.18 10.11 -23.83
N ASP A 401 1.05 9.72 -23.23
CA ASP A 401 0.00 10.65 -22.79
C ASP A 401 -0.20 10.74 -21.26
N ALA A 402 0.57 9.98 -20.45
CA ALA A 402 0.47 10.03 -19.00
C ALA A 402 0.69 11.44 -18.42
N GLN A 403 1.45 12.30 -19.10
CA GLN A 403 1.69 13.67 -18.65
C GLN A 403 0.39 14.49 -18.51
N SER A 404 -0.50 14.41 -19.50
CA SER A 404 -1.79 15.13 -19.47
C SER A 404 -2.72 14.57 -18.40
N LEU A 405 -2.74 13.23 -18.28
CA LEU A 405 -3.51 12.52 -17.27
C LEU A 405 -3.05 12.89 -15.85
N VAL A 406 -1.75 12.80 -15.57
CA VAL A 406 -1.16 13.16 -14.27
C VAL A 406 -1.40 14.63 -13.97
N GLY A 407 -1.24 15.53 -14.95
CA GLY A 407 -1.56 16.96 -14.76
C GLY A 407 -3.02 17.20 -14.37
N SER A 408 -3.94 16.45 -14.97
CA SER A 408 -5.37 16.52 -14.64
C SER A 408 -5.65 15.97 -13.22
N LEU A 409 -5.06 14.83 -12.87
CA LEU A 409 -5.20 14.23 -11.53
C LEU A 409 -4.58 15.10 -10.43
N LYS A 410 -3.44 15.74 -10.69
CA LYS A 410 -2.83 16.74 -9.80
C LYS A 410 -3.68 18.00 -9.64
N SER A 411 -4.45 18.37 -10.66
CA SER A 411 -5.39 19.50 -10.59
C SER A 411 -6.65 19.12 -9.82
N TYR A 412 -7.03 17.84 -9.85
CA TYR A 412 -8.17 17.28 -9.14
C TYR A 412 -7.88 17.04 -7.64
N SER A 413 -6.69 16.52 -7.32
CA SER A 413 -6.31 16.09 -5.96
C SER A 413 -6.45 17.17 -4.86
N PRO A 414 -6.23 18.48 -5.10
CA PRO A 414 -6.43 19.51 -4.07
C PRO A 414 -7.87 19.57 -3.55
N SER A 415 -8.85 19.23 -4.40
CA SER A 415 -10.26 19.17 -3.97
C SER A 415 -10.49 18.03 -2.99
N VAL A 416 -9.88 16.87 -3.23
CA VAL A 416 -9.92 15.70 -2.33
C VAL A 416 -9.20 16.02 -1.02
N MET A 417 -7.98 16.55 -1.10
CA MET A 417 -7.19 16.97 0.06
C MET A 417 -7.91 18.03 0.89
N GLY A 418 -8.62 18.97 0.26
CA GLY A 418 -9.38 20.00 0.96
C GLY A 418 -10.49 19.43 1.85
N VAL A 419 -11.03 18.26 1.50
CA VAL A 419 -11.99 17.52 2.33
C VAL A 419 -11.26 16.73 3.41
N LEU A 420 -10.21 15.97 3.06
CA LEU A 420 -9.42 15.17 4.00
C LEU A 420 -8.79 16.01 5.12
N ASN A 421 -8.22 17.17 4.79
CA ASN A 421 -7.58 18.08 5.75
C ASN A 421 -8.54 18.63 6.80
N LYS A 422 -9.85 18.73 6.49
CA LYS A 422 -10.87 19.10 7.50
C LYS A 422 -11.05 18.01 8.56
N GLY A 423 -10.80 16.76 8.19
CA GLY A 423 -10.78 15.61 9.10
C GLY A 423 -9.40 15.33 9.70
N GLY A 424 -8.39 16.17 9.46
CA GLY A 424 -7.02 15.94 9.91
C GLY A 424 -6.28 14.82 9.16
N VAL A 425 -6.86 14.29 8.10
CA VAL A 425 -6.29 13.20 7.31
C VAL A 425 -5.37 13.77 6.24
N ARG A 426 -4.15 13.23 6.14
CA ARG A 426 -3.12 13.69 5.18
C ARG A 426 -2.78 12.67 4.10
N SER A 427 -3.17 11.42 4.31
CA SER A 427 -2.88 10.31 3.42
C SER A 427 -4.15 9.50 3.20
N ALA A 428 -4.39 9.12 1.95
CA ALA A 428 -5.58 8.37 1.55
C ALA A 428 -5.33 7.68 0.20
N ILE A 429 -6.11 6.65 -0.09
CA ILE A 429 -6.18 6.07 -1.43
C ILE A 429 -7.54 6.43 -2.00
N PHE A 430 -7.62 6.87 -3.24
CA PHE A 430 -8.91 7.12 -3.89
C PHE A 430 -8.92 6.54 -5.30
N ASP A 431 -10.04 5.89 -5.63
CA ASP A 431 -10.25 5.30 -6.95
C ASP A 431 -11.07 6.28 -7.80
N VAL A 432 -10.71 6.41 -9.07
CA VAL A 432 -11.37 7.33 -10.02
C VAL A 432 -11.60 6.66 -11.37
N THR A 433 -12.57 7.20 -12.11
CA THR A 433 -12.72 6.96 -13.54
C THR A 433 -12.43 8.24 -14.31
N VAL A 434 -11.58 8.15 -15.33
CA VAL A 434 -11.21 9.28 -16.18
C VAL A 434 -11.72 9.04 -17.59
N SER A 435 -12.56 9.94 -18.08
CA SER A 435 -13.08 9.85 -19.43
C SER A 435 -11.98 10.10 -20.46
N THR A 436 -11.79 9.14 -21.37
CA THR A 436 -10.82 9.25 -22.47
C THR A 436 -11.20 10.31 -23.50
N LYS A 437 -12.46 10.77 -23.53
CA LYS A 437 -12.97 11.73 -24.51
C LYS A 437 -12.81 13.19 -24.11
N ASN A 438 -13.04 13.50 -22.84
CA ASN A 438 -13.08 14.88 -22.32
C ASN A 438 -12.22 15.09 -21.07
N GLY A 439 -11.54 14.06 -20.56
CA GLY A 439 -10.69 14.14 -19.37
C GLY A 439 -11.46 14.31 -18.05
N GLU A 440 -12.78 14.13 -18.07
CA GLU A 440 -13.62 14.25 -16.88
C GLU A 440 -13.26 13.19 -15.84
N ILE A 441 -13.04 13.61 -14.59
CA ILE A 441 -12.62 12.76 -13.47
C ILE A 441 -13.80 12.62 -12.51
N GLU A 442 -14.19 11.38 -12.24
CA GLU A 442 -15.27 11.06 -11.31
C GLU A 442 -14.77 10.06 -10.27
N MET A 443 -15.04 10.32 -8.99
CA MET A 443 -14.56 9.48 -7.90
C MET A 443 -15.41 8.24 -7.74
N LEU A 444 -14.78 7.07 -7.71
CA LEU A 444 -15.43 5.81 -7.37
C LEU A 444 -15.61 5.68 -5.87
N ASN A 445 -14.49 5.83 -5.15
CA ASN A 445 -14.45 5.68 -3.70
C ASN A 445 -13.16 6.28 -3.12
N ILE A 446 -13.11 6.36 -1.80
CA ILE A 446 -11.93 6.78 -1.05
C ILE A 446 -11.74 5.87 0.17
N TYR A 447 -10.50 5.55 0.45
CA TYR A 447 -10.08 4.57 1.43
C TYR A 447 -8.97 5.13 2.30
N GLN A 448 -8.84 4.54 3.49
CA GLN A 448 -7.71 4.81 4.35
C GLN A 448 -6.42 4.37 3.67
N PHE A 449 -5.34 5.13 3.90
CA PHE A 449 -4.05 4.74 3.32
C PHE A 449 -3.62 3.38 3.85
N GLY A 450 -3.31 2.47 2.94
CA GLY A 450 -2.97 1.09 3.24
C GLY A 450 -4.16 0.15 3.48
N SER A 451 -5.42 0.60 3.55
CA SER A 451 -6.55 -0.30 3.87
C SER A 451 -6.98 -1.25 2.75
N LEU A 452 -6.31 -1.21 1.61
CA LEU A 452 -6.58 -2.06 0.46
C LEU A 452 -5.46 -3.09 0.34
N PRO A 453 -5.74 -4.29 -0.21
CA PRO A 453 -4.70 -5.24 -0.56
C PRO A 453 -3.79 -4.66 -1.66
N ASP A 454 -2.59 -5.22 -1.77
CA ASP A 454 -1.62 -4.87 -2.79
C ASP A 454 -2.23 -4.95 -4.20
N GLY A 455 -1.96 -3.92 -5.01
CA GLY A 455 -2.42 -3.80 -6.39
C GLY A 455 -1.32 -4.17 -7.38
N LEU A 456 -1.05 -3.28 -8.33
CA LEU A 456 0.12 -3.41 -9.21
C LEU A 456 1.41 -3.06 -8.46
N LEU A 457 1.30 -2.23 -7.44
CA LEU A 457 2.34 -1.95 -6.46
C LEU A 457 1.97 -2.45 -5.07
N GLN A 458 3.00 -2.78 -4.31
CA GLN A 458 2.89 -2.92 -2.87
C GLN A 458 2.90 -1.54 -2.22
N LEU A 459 2.27 -1.41 -1.06
CA LEU A 459 2.22 -0.13 -0.35
C LEU A 459 3.63 0.39 -0.02
N GLU A 460 4.56 -0.52 0.27
CA GLU A 460 5.97 -0.28 0.55
C GLU A 460 6.66 0.39 -0.64
N ASP A 461 6.29 0.03 -1.86
CA ASP A 461 6.84 0.61 -3.09
C ASP A 461 6.39 2.08 -3.23
N VAL A 462 5.14 2.38 -2.84
CA VAL A 462 4.61 3.76 -2.81
C VAL A 462 5.37 4.60 -1.79
N TYR A 463 5.61 4.07 -0.59
CA TYR A 463 6.41 4.74 0.44
C TYR A 463 7.85 4.97 -0.03
N HIS A 464 8.48 3.93 -0.58
CA HIS A 464 9.82 4.01 -1.13
C HIS A 464 9.90 5.11 -2.19
N PHE A 465 8.95 5.14 -3.13
CA PHE A 465 8.94 6.15 -4.17
C PHE A 465 8.74 7.57 -3.61
N TYR A 466 7.83 7.75 -2.65
CA TYR A 466 7.62 9.04 -2.00
C TYR A 466 8.91 9.61 -1.41
N TYR A 467 9.60 8.81 -0.59
CA TYR A 467 10.80 9.29 0.10
C TYR A 467 12.00 9.45 -0.84
N THR A 468 12.12 8.61 -1.86
CA THR A 468 13.32 8.55 -2.70
C THR A 468 13.21 9.34 -3.99
N GLY A 469 11.98 9.53 -4.49
CA GLY A 469 11.71 10.05 -5.83
C GLY A 469 12.17 9.11 -6.96
N LYS A 470 12.55 7.87 -6.64
CA LYS A 470 13.15 6.92 -7.58
C LYS A 470 12.29 5.67 -7.72
N SER A 471 12.15 5.20 -8.95
CA SER A 471 11.59 3.88 -9.25
C SER A 471 12.64 2.76 -9.23
N ASP A 472 13.92 3.08 -8.98
CA ASP A 472 15.01 2.10 -8.93
C ASP A 472 14.77 1.07 -7.82
N GLY A 473 14.82 -0.22 -8.17
CA GLY A 473 14.66 -1.33 -7.22
C GLY A 473 13.21 -1.69 -6.89
N LEU A 474 12.24 -0.90 -7.38
CA LEU A 474 10.84 -1.30 -7.45
C LEU A 474 10.72 -2.46 -8.43
N LYS A 475 10.12 -3.55 -7.96
CA LYS A 475 9.80 -4.70 -8.79
C LYS A 475 8.28 -4.82 -8.79
N PRO A 476 7.58 -4.10 -9.67
CA PRO A 476 6.16 -4.29 -9.82
C PRO A 476 5.93 -5.76 -10.19
N LEU A 477 4.71 -6.25 -9.98
CA LEU A 477 4.34 -7.55 -10.53
C LEU A 477 4.78 -7.64 -12.00
N ASP A 478 5.20 -8.83 -12.47
CA ASP A 478 5.77 -9.08 -13.81
C ASP A 478 4.90 -8.58 -14.98
N LEU A 479 3.72 -8.04 -14.66
CA LEU A 479 2.73 -7.53 -15.56
C LEU A 479 2.73 -6.00 -15.73
N ALA A 480 3.52 -5.24 -14.98
CA ALA A 480 3.40 -3.77 -14.97
C ALA A 480 4.62 -3.02 -15.54
N ASP A 481 4.35 -2.02 -16.37
CA ASP A 481 5.29 -0.96 -16.75
C ASP A 481 5.17 0.21 -15.75
N MET A 482 6.31 0.82 -15.41
CA MET A 482 6.36 1.97 -14.51
C MET A 482 7.05 3.16 -15.17
N ALA A 483 6.56 4.36 -14.89
CA ALA A 483 7.19 5.60 -15.27
C ALA A 483 7.05 6.64 -14.16
N VAL A 484 7.99 7.59 -14.09
CA VAL A 484 7.87 8.76 -13.24
C VAL A 484 7.47 9.95 -14.11
N VAL A 485 6.29 10.50 -13.87
CA VAL A 485 5.68 11.55 -14.69
C VAL A 485 5.39 12.72 -13.77
N ASP A 486 6.08 13.84 -13.99
CA ASP A 486 5.97 15.04 -13.15
C ASP A 486 6.11 14.74 -11.64
N GLY A 487 7.03 13.84 -11.27
CA GLY A 487 7.26 13.46 -9.87
C GLY A 487 6.20 12.52 -9.26
N VAL A 488 5.23 12.04 -10.04
CA VAL A 488 4.26 11.02 -9.66
C VAL A 488 4.70 9.68 -10.25
N LEU A 489 4.68 8.61 -9.45
CA LEU A 489 4.90 7.27 -9.95
C LEU A 489 3.63 6.78 -10.64
N VAL A 490 3.80 6.27 -11.84
CA VAL A 490 2.70 5.85 -12.70
C VAL A 490 2.93 4.39 -13.06
N VAL A 491 1.98 3.53 -12.71
CA VAL A 491 2.08 2.07 -12.87
C VAL A 491 0.90 1.53 -13.65
N PHE A 492 1.20 0.89 -14.77
CA PHE A 492 0.19 0.40 -15.71
C PHE A 492 0.51 -1.01 -16.15
N VAL A 493 -0.50 -1.77 -16.59
CA VAL A 493 -0.21 -3.07 -17.21
C VAL A 493 0.55 -2.84 -18.51
N GLY A 494 1.72 -3.49 -18.60
CA GLY A 494 2.61 -3.34 -19.73
C GLY A 494 2.05 -3.97 -20.99
N ALA A 495 2.53 -3.49 -22.15
CA ALA A 495 2.01 -3.92 -23.44
C ALA A 495 2.15 -5.44 -23.68
N ASN A 496 3.19 -6.05 -23.11
CA ASN A 496 3.52 -7.48 -23.22
C ASN A 496 2.88 -8.34 -22.12
N SER A 497 2.09 -7.72 -21.25
CA SER A 497 1.68 -8.28 -19.97
C SER A 497 0.18 -8.46 -19.80
N SER A 498 -0.64 -7.93 -20.73
CA SER A 498 -2.08 -8.15 -20.63
C SER A 498 -2.36 -9.65 -20.74
N ARG A 499 -3.09 -10.20 -19.76
CA ARG A 499 -3.49 -11.62 -19.74
C ARG A 499 -4.22 -12.05 -21.01
N LEU A 500 -4.83 -11.09 -21.72
CA LEU A 500 -5.45 -11.29 -23.03
C LEU A 500 -4.43 -11.76 -24.09
N GLN A 501 -3.18 -11.29 -24.09
CA GLN A 501 -2.19 -11.81 -25.07
C GLN A 501 -1.73 -13.23 -24.73
N LYS A 502 -1.66 -13.61 -23.45
CA LYS A 502 -1.17 -14.95 -23.05
C LYS A 502 -2.22 -16.05 -23.11
N HIS A 503 -3.51 -15.74 -22.95
CA HIS A 503 -4.59 -16.75 -22.95
C HIS A 503 -5.60 -16.63 -24.11
N ALA A 504 -5.60 -15.57 -24.92
CA ALA A 504 -6.44 -15.53 -26.13
C ALA A 504 -5.94 -16.43 -27.28
N TRP A 505 -4.86 -17.18 -27.04
CA TRP A 505 -4.29 -18.10 -28.03
C TRP A 505 -4.71 -19.53 -27.70
N CYS A 506 -6.01 -19.76 -27.62
CA CYS A 506 -6.54 -21.09 -27.88
C CYS A 506 -6.30 -21.37 -29.38
N PRO A 507 -5.64 -22.47 -29.77
CA PRO A 507 -5.31 -22.76 -31.18
C PRO A 507 -6.52 -22.74 -32.13
N ASN A 508 -7.73 -22.91 -31.59
CA ASN A 508 -8.97 -22.94 -32.36
C ASN A 508 -9.53 -21.54 -32.73
N ASP A 509 -9.07 -20.46 -32.09
CA ASP A 509 -9.53 -19.09 -32.37
C ASP A 509 -8.66 -18.35 -33.41
N ILE A 510 -7.62 -19.01 -33.93
CA ILE A 510 -6.71 -18.48 -34.97
C ILE A 510 -7.43 -18.20 -36.30
N GLY A 511 -8.62 -18.79 -36.51
CA GLY A 511 -9.38 -18.66 -37.76
C GLY A 511 -9.90 -17.25 -38.06
N ASN A 512 -9.92 -16.33 -37.09
CA ASN A 512 -10.54 -15.00 -37.24
C ASN A 512 -9.60 -13.81 -36.97
N LEU A 513 -8.28 -14.02 -36.94
CA LEU A 513 -7.33 -12.91 -36.83
C LEU A 513 -7.29 -12.12 -38.15
N SER A 514 -7.99 -10.98 -38.19
CA SER A 514 -7.75 -9.97 -39.23
C SER A 514 -6.49 -9.20 -38.88
N PHE A 515 -5.37 -9.50 -39.54
CA PHE A 515 -4.16 -8.68 -39.47
C PHE A 515 -4.45 -7.36 -40.20
N ASN A 516 -4.87 -6.36 -39.44
CA ASN A 516 -5.23 -5.04 -40.00
C ASN A 516 -3.99 -4.25 -40.39
N THR A 517 -2.82 -4.59 -39.84
CA THR A 517 -1.54 -3.99 -40.20
C THR A 517 -0.46 -5.07 -40.42
N HIS A 518 0.61 -4.70 -41.14
CA HIS A 518 1.75 -5.59 -41.35
C HIS A 518 2.55 -5.81 -40.06
N ASP A 519 2.47 -4.88 -39.11
CA ASP A 519 3.16 -4.97 -37.82
C ASP A 519 2.53 -6.05 -36.93
N ASP A 520 1.19 -6.19 -36.95
CA ASP A 520 0.47 -7.25 -36.22
C ASP A 520 0.93 -8.66 -36.64
N LEU A 521 1.22 -8.84 -37.94
CA LEU A 521 1.72 -10.10 -38.48
C LEU A 521 3.18 -10.34 -38.08
N ILE A 522 4.01 -9.29 -38.06
CA ILE A 522 5.42 -9.39 -37.69
C ILE A 522 5.56 -9.74 -36.20
N ASP A 523 4.76 -9.14 -35.34
CA ASP A 523 4.78 -9.43 -33.90
C ASP A 523 4.24 -10.82 -33.59
N TYR A 524 3.21 -11.29 -34.31
CA TYR A 524 2.76 -12.69 -34.28
C TYR A 524 3.89 -13.68 -34.66
N LEU A 525 4.62 -13.39 -35.74
CA LEU A 525 5.71 -14.26 -36.22
C LEU A 525 6.91 -14.25 -35.27
N ARG A 526 7.20 -13.12 -34.61
CA ARG A 526 8.25 -13.02 -33.58
C ARG A 526 7.90 -13.83 -32.33
N PHE A 527 6.64 -13.80 -31.92
CA PHE A 527 6.15 -14.59 -30.79
C PHE A 527 6.31 -16.11 -31.05
N GLN A 528 5.86 -16.59 -32.22
CA GLN A 528 6.04 -17.99 -32.63
C GLN A 528 7.52 -18.40 -32.71
N ALA A 529 8.40 -17.51 -33.17
CA ALA A 529 9.83 -17.77 -33.28
C ALA A 529 10.59 -17.76 -31.95
N GLN A 530 9.98 -17.28 -30.85
CA GLN A 530 10.58 -17.31 -29.50
C GLN A 530 10.21 -18.57 -28.70
N GLU A 531 9.16 -19.29 -29.11
CA GLU A 531 8.79 -20.59 -28.51
C GLU A 531 9.39 -21.82 -29.22
N MET A 532 10.16 -21.61 -30.30
CA MET A 532 11.05 -22.62 -30.91
C MET A 532 12.50 -22.39 -30.50
#